data_AF-A0A3A3DMR1-F1
#
_entry.id   AF-A0A3A3DMR1-F1
#
_cell.length_a   1.000
_cell.length_b   1.000
_cell.length_c   1.000
_cell.angle_alpha   90.00
_cell.angle_beta   90.00
_cell.angle_gamma   90.00
#
_symmetry.space_group_name_H-M   'P 1'
#
loop_
_entity.id
_entity.type
_entity.pdbx_description
1 polymer ?
#
loop_
_entity_poly.entity_id
_entity_poly.type
_entity_poly.pdbx_seq_one_letter_code
_entity_poly.pdbx_strand_id
1 'polypeptide(L)'
;MKKSTSEIESIVLLCLLLAPVIIYGIQFGFGVWSSHKNWAEMGSALGGVYSAIFAFLAYRLLVTQKELLFSQVQAQHNQFHISQTMTSTNEALKTISHYIELHPHIQKDILNTTPNNYYNFLKSHPVLFFNFNTIQSGLKGLRAGYMGTPYETYIYQIENDSSAILGRDEYLKLVNIFDQEVYQG
;
A
#
# COMPACT_ATOMS: atom_id res chain seq x y z
N MET A 1 -0.30 22.23 -14.41
CA MET A 1 -0.93 22.50 -15.72
C MET A 1 -0.67 21.32 -16.67
N LYS A 2 -1.59 20.35 -16.76
CA LYS A 2 -1.47 19.14 -17.61
C LYS A 2 -2.71 18.87 -18.48
N LYS A 3 -3.68 19.81 -18.46
CA LYS A 3 -5.04 19.63 -18.98
C LYS A 3 -5.14 19.78 -20.51
N SER A 4 -4.22 20.52 -21.14
CA SER A 4 -4.28 20.82 -22.58
C SER A 4 -3.92 19.64 -23.48
N THR A 5 -3.05 18.73 -23.06
CA THR A 5 -2.60 17.62 -23.92
C THR A 5 -3.63 16.49 -24.03
N SER A 6 -4.44 16.26 -22.98
CA SER A 6 -5.47 15.21 -23.00
C SER A 6 -6.68 15.56 -23.89
N GLU A 7 -7.01 16.84 -23.99
CA GLU A 7 -8.11 17.32 -24.84
C GLU A 7 -7.76 17.15 -26.33
N ILE A 8 -6.51 17.46 -26.71
CA ILE A 8 -6.02 17.30 -28.08
C ILE A 8 -5.99 15.81 -28.47
N GLU A 9 -5.49 14.92 -27.59
CA GLU A 9 -5.48 13.47 -27.85
C GLU A 9 -6.89 12.93 -28.10
N SER A 10 -7.87 13.38 -27.30
CA SER A 10 -9.27 12.98 -27.45
C SER A 10 -9.88 13.43 -28.77
N ILE A 11 -9.59 14.65 -29.23
CA ILE A 11 -10.06 15.18 -30.52
C ILE A 11 -9.46 14.37 -31.68
N VAL A 12 -8.15 14.10 -31.63
CA VAL A 12 -7.47 13.30 -32.66
C VAL A 12 -8.05 11.89 -32.74
N LEU A 13 -8.30 11.25 -31.59
CA LEU A 13 -8.90 9.92 -31.54
C LEU A 13 -10.31 9.90 -32.14
N LEU A 14 -11.12 10.93 -31.84
CA LEU A 14 -12.46 11.09 -32.38
C LEU A 14 -12.43 11.25 -33.91
N CYS A 15 -11.54 12.10 -34.42
CA CYS A 15 -11.36 12.26 -35.87
C CYS A 15 -10.95 10.94 -36.53
N LEU A 16 -10.04 10.18 -35.90
CA LEU A 16 -9.57 8.89 -36.42
C LEU A 16 -10.67 7.81 -36.43
N LEU A 17 -11.59 7.84 -35.46
CA LEU A 17 -12.76 6.94 -35.41
C LEU A 17 -13.85 7.32 -36.42
N LEU A 18 -14.02 8.62 -36.70
CA LEU A 18 -15.01 9.12 -37.66
C LEU A 18 -14.53 9.07 -39.11
N ALA A 19 -13.22 9.13 -39.37
CA ALA A 19 -12.65 9.16 -40.72
C ALA A 19 -13.12 7.99 -41.61
N PRO A 20 -13.13 6.71 -41.17
CA PRO A 20 -13.62 5.61 -41.98
C PRO A 20 -15.10 5.76 -42.37
N VAL A 21 -15.94 6.27 -41.46
CA VAL A 21 -17.37 6.52 -41.72
C VAL A 21 -17.56 7.64 -42.74
N ILE A 22 -16.80 8.74 -42.61
CA ILE A 22 -16.88 9.89 -43.53
C ILE A 22 -16.40 9.50 -44.92
N ILE A 23 -15.23 8.85 -45.03
CA ILE A 23 -14.68 8.36 -46.30
C ILE A 23 -15.69 7.41 -46.97
N TYR A 24 -16.29 6.52 -46.17
CA TYR A 24 -17.29 5.59 -46.67
C TYR A 24 -18.56 6.28 -47.17
N GLY A 25 -19.10 7.27 -46.44
CA GLY A 25 -20.27 8.05 -46.86
C GLY A 25 -20.04 8.83 -48.16
N ILE A 26 -18.80 9.25 -48.43
CA ILE A 26 -18.41 9.87 -49.70
C ILE A 26 -18.35 8.84 -50.84
N GLN A 27 -17.88 7.61 -50.55
CA GLN A 27 -17.62 6.60 -51.59
C GLN A 27 -18.86 5.78 -51.98
N PHE A 28 -19.77 5.50 -51.04
CA PHE A 28 -20.96 4.66 -51.25
C PHE A 28 -22.29 5.42 -51.17
N GLY A 29 -22.24 6.72 -50.85
CA GLY A 29 -23.39 7.58 -50.62
C GLY A 29 -23.98 7.44 -49.20
N PHE A 30 -24.96 8.29 -48.88
CA PHE A 30 -25.70 8.23 -47.62
C PHE A 30 -27.04 7.51 -47.84
N GLY A 31 -27.29 6.43 -47.10
CA GLY A 31 -28.57 5.74 -47.11
C GLY A 31 -28.49 4.31 -46.58
N VAL A 32 -29.65 3.66 -46.50
CA VAL A 32 -29.77 2.23 -46.19
C VAL A 32 -29.81 1.48 -47.52
N TRP A 33 -28.76 0.73 -47.85
CA TRP A 33 -28.70 0.00 -49.11
C TRP A 33 -29.66 -1.19 -49.11
N SER A 34 -30.40 -1.37 -50.22
CA SER A 34 -31.35 -2.46 -50.42
C SER A 34 -30.68 -3.79 -50.79
N SER A 35 -29.43 -3.76 -51.27
CA SER A 35 -28.67 -4.93 -51.68
C SER A 35 -27.79 -5.48 -50.54
N HIS A 36 -27.94 -6.78 -50.24
CA HIS A 36 -27.11 -7.47 -49.24
C HIS A 36 -25.62 -7.51 -49.62
N LYS A 37 -25.28 -7.43 -50.92
CA LYS A 37 -23.90 -7.38 -51.39
C LYS A 37 -23.18 -6.12 -50.89
N ASN A 38 -23.86 -4.98 -50.90
CA ASN A 38 -23.31 -3.70 -50.45
C ASN A 38 -23.09 -3.70 -48.92
N TRP A 39 -23.97 -4.39 -48.18
CA TRP A 39 -23.78 -4.61 -46.75
C TRP A 39 -22.54 -5.45 -46.43
N ALA A 40 -22.28 -6.51 -47.21
CA ALA A 40 -21.10 -7.36 -47.04
C ALA A 40 -19.79 -6.62 -47.39
N GLU A 41 -19.79 -5.85 -48.47
CA GLU A 41 -18.64 -5.01 -48.86
C GLU A 41 -18.36 -3.92 -47.82
N MET A 42 -19.42 -3.27 -47.28
CA MET A 42 -19.31 -2.31 -46.17
C MET A 42 -18.70 -2.95 -44.93
N GLY A 43 -19.23 -4.10 -44.51
CA GLY A 43 -18.76 -4.81 -43.33
C GLY A 43 -17.30 -5.24 -43.45
N SER A 44 -16.86 -5.65 -44.63
CA SER A 44 -15.46 -6.03 -44.90
C SER A 44 -14.51 -4.82 -44.82
N ALA A 45 -14.87 -3.70 -45.47
CA ALA A 45 -14.06 -2.49 -45.47
C ALA A 45 -13.95 -1.85 -44.07
N LEU A 46 -15.08 -1.63 -43.40
CA LEU A 46 -15.11 -1.06 -42.06
C LEU A 46 -14.54 -2.03 -41.01
N GLY A 47 -14.83 -3.33 -41.14
CA GLY A 47 -14.31 -4.36 -40.24
C GLY A 47 -12.80 -4.46 -40.26
N GLY A 48 -12.16 -4.36 -41.43
CA GLY A 48 -10.71 -4.34 -41.56
C GLY A 48 -10.08 -3.11 -40.88
N VAL A 49 -10.62 -1.92 -41.12
CA VAL A 49 -10.07 -0.68 -40.55
C VAL A 49 -10.33 -0.59 -39.04
N TYR A 50 -11.56 -0.85 -38.59
CA TYR A 50 -11.90 -0.76 -37.17
C TYR A 50 -11.24 -1.85 -36.34
N SER A 51 -11.05 -3.07 -36.86
CA SER A 51 -10.32 -4.11 -36.12
C SER A 51 -8.89 -3.69 -35.81
N ALA A 52 -8.18 -3.06 -36.76
CA ALA A 52 -6.83 -2.54 -36.53
C ALA A 52 -6.81 -1.38 -35.51
N ILE A 53 -7.77 -0.44 -35.62
CA ILE A 53 -7.90 0.68 -34.68
C ILE A 53 -8.18 0.15 -33.27
N PHE A 54 -9.15 -0.75 -33.11
CA PHE A 54 -9.50 -1.32 -31.81
C PHE A 54 -8.38 -2.18 -31.23
N ALA A 55 -7.64 -2.93 -32.05
CA ALA A 55 -6.49 -3.68 -31.58
C ALA A 55 -5.41 -2.74 -31.00
N PHE A 56 -5.14 -1.61 -31.67
CA PHE A 56 -4.19 -0.60 -31.18
C PHE A 56 -4.68 0.07 -29.89
N LEU A 57 -5.96 0.44 -29.82
CA LEU A 57 -6.56 1.03 -28.61
C LEU A 57 -6.55 0.05 -27.44
N ALA A 58 -6.88 -1.21 -27.68
CA ALA A 58 -6.83 -2.27 -26.68
C ALA A 58 -5.41 -2.47 -26.16
N TYR A 59 -4.41 -2.48 -27.04
CA TYR A 59 -3.00 -2.54 -26.64
C TYR A 59 -2.60 -1.35 -25.75
N ARG A 60 -2.91 -0.11 -26.16
CA ARG A 60 -2.65 1.10 -25.36
C ARG A 60 -3.31 1.02 -23.98
N LEU A 61 -4.56 0.59 -23.94
CA LEU A 61 -5.32 0.40 -22.71
C LEU A 61 -4.63 -0.62 -21.78
N LEU A 62 -4.19 -1.75 -22.30
CA LEU A 62 -3.49 -2.79 -21.54
C LEU A 62 -2.16 -2.29 -20.95
N VAL A 63 -1.39 -1.50 -21.70
CA VAL A 63 -0.14 -0.89 -21.20
C VAL A 63 -0.42 0.03 -20.02
N THR A 64 -1.40 0.92 -20.13
CA THR A 64 -1.78 1.82 -19.03
C THR A 64 -2.32 1.05 -17.82
N GLN A 65 -3.13 0.02 -18.05
CA GLN A 65 -3.66 -0.83 -16.97
C GLN A 65 -2.53 -1.53 -16.21
N LYS A 66 -1.50 -2.03 -16.91
CA LYS A 66 -0.35 -2.69 -16.27
C LYS A 66 0.36 -1.77 -15.29
N GLU A 67 0.62 -0.52 -15.66
CA GLU A 67 1.31 0.44 -14.77
C GLU A 67 0.48 0.76 -13.53
N LEU A 68 -0.81 0.99 -13.70
CA LEU A 68 -1.74 1.22 -12.59
C LEU A 68 -1.82 0.01 -11.66
N LEU A 69 -1.94 -1.20 -12.21
CA LEU A 69 -1.97 -2.45 -11.45
C LEU A 69 -0.67 -2.64 -10.67
N PHE A 70 0.49 -2.37 -11.26
CA PHE A 70 1.77 -2.51 -10.57
C PHE A 70 1.88 -1.54 -9.39
N SER A 71 1.50 -0.27 -9.58
CA SER A 71 1.46 0.72 -8.50
C SER A 71 0.48 0.32 -7.39
N GLN A 72 -0.69 -0.24 -7.74
CA GLN A 72 -1.67 -0.71 -6.77
C GLN A 72 -1.18 -1.93 -5.99
N VAL A 73 -0.58 -2.91 -6.66
CA VAL A 73 -0.02 -4.11 -6.03
C VAL A 73 1.08 -3.71 -5.05
N GLN A 74 1.96 -2.78 -5.43
CA GLN A 74 3.01 -2.30 -4.53
C GLN A 74 2.42 -1.57 -3.31
N ALA A 75 1.44 -0.68 -3.52
CA ALA A 75 0.77 0.01 -2.43
C ALA A 75 0.01 -0.97 -1.50
N GLN A 76 -0.66 -1.98 -2.06
CA GLN A 76 -1.36 -3.01 -1.31
C GLN A 76 -0.39 -3.90 -0.52
N HIS A 77 0.73 -4.28 -1.12
CA HIS A 77 1.76 -5.07 -0.45
C HIS A 77 2.30 -4.32 0.77
N ASN A 78 2.61 -3.03 0.61
CA ASN A 78 3.05 -2.17 1.70
C ASN A 78 1.98 -2.03 2.77
N GLN A 79 0.72 -1.81 2.38
CA GLN A 79 -0.39 -1.69 3.31
C GLN A 79 -0.63 -3.00 4.10
N PHE A 80 -0.45 -4.15 3.46
CA PHE A 80 -0.58 -5.45 4.10
C PHE A 80 0.48 -5.66 5.18
N HIS A 81 1.76 -5.43 4.86
CA HIS A 81 2.85 -5.55 5.84
C HIS A 81 2.67 -4.61 7.03
N ILE A 82 2.21 -3.39 6.76
CA ILE A 82 1.93 -2.41 7.80
C ILE A 82 0.76 -2.90 8.67
N SER A 83 -0.35 -3.33 8.07
CA SER A 83 -1.51 -3.84 8.81
C SER A 83 -1.16 -5.03 9.69
N GLN A 84 -0.34 -5.96 9.17
CA GLN A 84 0.14 -7.11 9.93
C GLN A 84 1.02 -6.67 11.10
N THR A 85 1.96 -5.76 10.84
CA THR A 85 2.85 -5.20 11.87
C THR A 85 2.05 -4.51 12.97
N MET A 86 1.04 -3.71 12.61
CA MET A 86 0.14 -3.05 13.55
C MET A 86 -0.64 -4.05 14.39
N THR A 87 -1.20 -5.08 13.75
CA THR A 87 -1.98 -6.11 14.43
C THR A 87 -1.11 -6.84 15.45
N SER A 88 0.06 -7.33 15.04
CA SER A 88 0.99 -8.03 15.93
C SER A 88 1.52 -7.14 17.06
N THR A 89 1.76 -5.85 16.80
CA THR A 89 2.20 -4.89 17.82
C THR A 89 1.09 -4.62 18.85
N ASN A 90 -0.14 -4.41 18.38
CA ASN A 90 -1.29 -4.19 19.27
C ASN A 90 -1.64 -5.43 20.08
N GLU A 91 -1.54 -6.63 19.49
CA GLU A 91 -1.70 -7.88 20.22
C GLU A 91 -0.62 -8.03 21.30
N ALA A 92 0.65 -7.76 20.97
CA ALA A 92 1.74 -7.79 21.93
C ALA A 92 1.54 -6.80 23.09
N LEU A 93 1.07 -5.58 22.80
CA LEU A 93 0.71 -4.59 23.83
C LEU A 93 -0.40 -5.08 24.75
N LYS A 94 -1.48 -5.64 24.19
CA LYS A 94 -2.57 -6.22 24.98
C LYS A 94 -2.08 -7.36 25.87
N THR A 95 -1.21 -8.23 25.35
CA THR A 95 -0.63 -9.34 26.12
C THR A 95 0.24 -8.83 27.26
N ILE A 96 1.10 -7.83 27.03
CA ILE A 96 1.91 -7.22 28.11
C ILE A 96 1.02 -6.56 29.15
N SER A 97 0.04 -5.76 28.74
CA SER A 97 -0.90 -5.11 29.65
C SER A 97 -1.62 -6.13 30.53
N HIS A 98 -2.14 -7.19 29.92
CA HIS A 98 -2.84 -8.26 30.65
C HIS A 98 -1.91 -9.03 31.59
N TYR A 99 -0.67 -9.29 31.17
CA TYR A 99 0.33 -9.97 32.00
C TYR A 99 0.71 -9.12 33.23
N ILE A 100 0.89 -7.82 33.06
CA ILE A 100 1.19 -6.89 34.16
C ILE A 100 0.01 -6.80 35.14
N GLU A 101 -1.23 -6.80 34.63
CA GLU A 101 -2.44 -6.81 35.45
C GLU A 101 -2.53 -8.06 36.34
N LEU A 102 -2.17 -9.22 35.80
CA LEU A 102 -2.13 -10.50 36.54
C LEU A 102 -0.97 -10.57 37.55
N HIS A 103 0.07 -9.77 37.37
CA HIS A 103 1.30 -9.81 38.17
C HIS A 103 1.76 -8.39 38.58
N PRO A 104 1.07 -7.73 39.51
CA PRO A 104 1.30 -6.30 39.81
C PRO A 104 2.70 -5.99 40.38
N HIS A 105 3.40 -6.98 40.95
CA HIS A 105 4.79 -6.82 41.40
C HIS A 105 5.74 -6.62 40.21
N ILE A 106 5.43 -7.19 39.04
CA ILE A 106 6.26 -7.09 37.83
C ILE A 106 6.36 -5.65 37.37
N GLN A 107 5.29 -4.85 37.47
CA GLN A 107 5.37 -3.42 37.15
C GLN A 107 6.38 -2.71 38.06
N LYS A 108 6.33 -3.00 39.36
CA LYS A 108 7.27 -2.43 40.33
C LYS A 108 8.70 -2.93 40.08
N ASP A 109 8.87 -4.19 39.71
CA ASP A 109 10.17 -4.78 39.42
C ASP A 109 10.78 -4.21 38.13
N ILE A 110 9.95 -3.94 37.11
CA ILE A 110 10.33 -3.19 35.91
C ILE A 110 10.86 -1.80 36.28
N LEU A 111 10.10 -1.05 37.08
CA LEU A 111 10.46 0.33 37.48
C LEU A 111 11.75 0.39 38.31
N ASN A 112 12.03 -0.66 39.09
CA ASN A 112 13.21 -0.75 39.94
C ASN A 112 14.41 -1.42 39.25
N THR A 113 14.24 -1.99 38.06
CA THR A 113 15.32 -2.64 37.34
C THR A 113 16.24 -1.59 36.73
N THR A 114 17.51 -1.63 37.13
CA THR A 114 18.55 -0.76 36.53
C THR A 114 18.69 -1.05 35.03
N PRO A 115 19.02 -0.04 34.20
CA PRO A 115 19.16 -0.21 32.75
C PRO A 115 20.00 -1.43 32.32
N ASN A 116 21.13 -1.65 32.98
CA ASN A 116 22.05 -2.76 32.64
C ASN A 116 21.51 -4.16 32.99
N ASN A 117 20.47 -4.25 33.82
CA ASN A 117 19.85 -5.51 34.23
C ASN A 117 18.51 -5.76 33.52
N TYR A 118 18.07 -4.83 32.68
CA TYR A 118 16.75 -4.87 32.05
C TYR A 118 16.61 -6.06 31.10
N TYR A 119 17.65 -6.34 30.32
CA TYR A 119 17.67 -7.52 29.45
C TYR A 119 17.50 -8.83 30.24
N ASN A 120 18.24 -8.97 31.34
CA ASN A 120 18.17 -10.16 32.21
C ASN A 120 16.80 -10.30 32.89
N PHE A 121 16.22 -9.17 33.32
CA PHE A 121 14.86 -9.12 33.85
C PHE A 121 13.81 -9.53 32.81
N LEU A 122 13.92 -9.05 31.57
CA LEU A 122 13.01 -9.47 30.52
C LEU A 122 13.18 -10.96 30.23
N LYS A 123 14.41 -11.44 30.15
CA LYS A 123 14.71 -12.86 29.90
C LYS A 123 14.15 -13.78 30.99
N SER A 124 14.02 -13.32 32.23
CA SER A 124 13.35 -14.06 33.31
C SER A 124 11.80 -14.04 33.20
N HIS A 125 11.24 -13.22 32.32
CA HIS A 125 9.80 -13.11 32.04
C HIS A 125 9.54 -13.34 30.54
N PRO A 126 9.46 -14.61 30.07
CA PRO A 126 9.38 -14.94 28.65
C PRO A 126 8.26 -14.24 27.88
N VAL A 127 7.10 -14.03 28.54
CA VAL A 127 5.95 -13.31 27.98
C VAL A 127 6.29 -11.84 27.70
N LEU A 128 6.99 -11.18 28.62
CA LEU A 128 7.45 -9.81 28.40
C LEU A 128 8.50 -9.78 27.30
N PHE A 129 9.54 -10.61 27.41
CA PHE A 129 10.65 -10.63 26.44
C PHE A 129 10.17 -10.80 24.99
N PHE A 130 9.31 -11.78 24.73
CA PHE A 130 8.79 -12.05 23.39
C PHE A 130 7.99 -10.86 22.84
N ASN A 131 7.05 -10.34 23.62
CA ASN A 131 6.16 -9.27 23.17
C ASN A 131 6.87 -7.92 23.03
N PHE A 132 7.85 -7.62 23.89
CA PHE A 132 8.70 -6.43 23.72
C PHE A 132 9.51 -6.48 22.42
N ASN A 133 10.11 -7.62 22.10
CA ASN A 133 10.84 -7.79 20.84
C ASN A 133 9.93 -7.62 19.61
N THR A 134 8.69 -8.11 19.69
CA THR A 134 7.67 -7.91 18.64
C THR A 134 7.33 -6.43 18.45
N ILE A 135 7.12 -5.68 19.54
CA ILE A 135 6.83 -4.23 19.48
C ILE A 135 8.03 -3.46 18.89
N GLN A 136 9.25 -3.77 19.32
CA GLN A 136 10.47 -3.11 18.82
C GLN A 136 10.68 -3.40 17.32
N SER A 137 10.54 -4.66 16.91
CA SER A 137 10.68 -5.05 15.51
C SER A 137 9.61 -4.37 14.64
N GLY A 138 8.38 -4.27 15.16
CA GLY A 138 7.30 -3.57 14.48
C GLY A 138 7.57 -2.08 14.32
N LEU A 139 8.01 -1.40 15.40
CA LEU A 139 8.39 0.02 15.36
C LEU A 139 9.56 0.29 14.41
N LYS A 140 10.58 -0.58 14.39
CA LYS A 140 11.69 -0.49 13.43
C LYS A 140 11.20 -0.67 12.00
N GLY A 141 10.32 -1.64 11.74
CA GLY A 141 9.71 -1.85 10.43
C GLY A 141 8.90 -0.64 9.96
N LEU A 142 8.13 -0.01 10.86
CA LEU A 142 7.34 1.19 10.55
C LEU A 142 8.22 2.42 10.29
N ARG A 143 9.32 2.60 11.06
CA ARG A 143 10.27 3.70 10.89
C ARG A 143 11.15 3.55 9.66
N ALA A 144 11.60 2.33 9.34
CA ALA A 144 12.39 2.03 8.15
C ALA A 144 11.55 2.03 6.87
N GLY A 145 10.24 1.79 7.01
CA GLY A 145 9.29 1.70 5.90
C GLY A 145 9.18 2.97 5.08
N TYR A 146 8.75 4.10 5.65
CA TYR A 146 8.32 5.25 4.83
C TYR A 146 8.36 6.59 5.61
N MET A 147 9.31 7.47 5.28
CA MET A 147 9.29 8.89 5.69
C MET A 147 8.34 9.67 4.77
N GLY A 148 7.23 10.18 5.31
CA GLY A 148 6.36 11.15 4.63
C GLY A 148 4.85 10.82 4.66
N THR A 149 4.21 10.91 5.85
CA THR A 149 2.75 10.82 6.13
C THR A 149 2.09 9.46 5.81
N PRO A 150 1.09 8.91 6.56
CA PRO A 150 0.40 9.23 7.84
C PRO A 150 0.92 8.37 9.03
N TYR A 151 2.14 7.84 8.91
CA TYR A 151 2.68 6.81 9.80
C TYR A 151 3.17 7.32 11.16
N GLU A 152 3.48 8.62 11.25
CA GLU A 152 3.85 9.28 12.50
C GLU A 152 2.74 9.18 13.54
N THR A 153 1.48 9.29 13.13
CA THR A 153 0.32 9.15 14.03
C THR A 153 0.27 7.76 14.66
N TYR A 154 0.65 6.72 13.92
CA TYR A 154 0.62 5.34 14.43
C TYR A 154 1.83 5.01 15.30
N ILE A 155 3.01 5.47 14.91
CA ILE A 155 4.22 5.37 15.76
C ILE A 155 3.93 6.08 17.08
N TYR A 156 3.37 7.29 17.01
CA TYR A 156 2.96 8.05 18.19
C TYR A 156 1.92 7.30 19.04
N GLN A 157 0.92 6.66 18.43
CA GLN A 157 -0.08 5.87 19.15
C GLN A 157 0.57 4.68 19.89
N ILE A 158 1.43 3.91 19.21
CA ILE A 158 2.12 2.76 19.82
C ILE A 158 3.06 3.23 20.93
N GLU A 159 3.81 4.31 20.71
CA GLU A 159 4.70 4.90 21.72
C GLU A 159 3.90 5.37 22.93
N ASN A 160 2.77 6.04 22.71
CA ASN A 160 1.89 6.51 23.77
C ASN A 160 1.28 5.34 24.57
N ASP A 161 0.75 4.33 23.90
CA ASP A 161 0.15 3.15 24.55
C ASP A 161 1.21 2.33 25.30
N SER A 162 2.41 2.19 24.74
CA SER A 162 3.55 1.54 25.42
C SER A 162 4.00 2.34 26.65
N SER A 163 4.04 3.68 26.54
CA SER A 163 4.41 4.56 27.64
C SER A 163 3.36 4.58 28.76
N ALA A 164 2.09 4.38 28.43
CA ALA A 164 1.02 4.29 29.41
C ALA A 164 1.13 3.00 30.26
N ILE A 165 1.64 1.92 29.67
CA ILE A 165 1.82 0.64 30.36
C ILE A 165 3.07 0.65 31.26
N LEU A 166 4.14 1.30 30.82
CA LEU A 166 5.47 1.16 31.44
C LEU A 166 5.98 2.41 32.16
N GLY A 167 5.38 3.57 31.90
CA GLY A 167 6.00 4.88 32.14
C GLY A 167 6.80 5.34 30.93
N ARG A 168 6.66 6.62 30.56
CA ARG A 168 7.30 7.21 29.37
C ARG A 168 8.83 7.15 29.43
N ASP A 169 9.41 7.41 30.58
CA ASP A 169 10.85 7.41 30.76
C ASP A 169 11.42 5.99 30.70
N GLU A 170 10.68 5.00 31.21
CA GLU A 170 11.05 3.59 31.21
C GLU A 170 10.89 2.97 29.83
N TYR A 171 9.85 3.33 29.09
CA TYR A 171 9.69 2.98 27.69
C TYR A 171 10.84 3.52 26.82
N LEU A 172 11.24 4.79 27.00
CA LEU A 172 12.36 5.38 26.25
C LEU A 172 13.71 4.75 26.64
N LYS A 173 13.93 4.44 27.93
CA LYS A 173 15.11 3.68 28.38
C LYS A 173 15.16 2.30 27.73
N LEU A 174 14.02 1.62 27.67
CA LEU A 174 13.87 0.33 27.02
C LEU A 174 14.21 0.35 25.53
N VAL A 175 13.61 1.29 24.79
CA VAL A 175 13.91 1.50 23.37
C VAL A 175 15.41 1.72 23.16
N ASN A 176 16.03 2.56 23.99
CA ASN A 176 17.46 2.86 23.89
C ASN A 176 18.37 1.65 24.20
N ILE A 177 18.05 0.83 25.20
CA ILE A 177 18.85 -0.37 25.56
C ILE A 177 18.83 -1.39 24.41
N PHE A 178 17.64 -1.64 23.84
CA PHE A 178 17.51 -2.57 22.71
C PHE A 178 18.09 -2.02 21.41
N ASP A 179 18.05 -0.71 21.19
CA ASP A 179 18.75 -0.09 20.06
C ASP A 179 20.27 -0.19 20.19
N GLN A 180 20.84 -0.28 21.39
CA GLN A 180 22.28 -0.49 21.53
C GLN A 180 22.70 -1.96 21.40
N GLU A 181 21.91 -2.92 21.90
CA GLU A 181 22.26 -4.34 21.82
C GLU A 181 22.07 -4.95 20.42
N VAL A 182 21.09 -4.48 19.64
CA VAL A 182 20.86 -4.98 18.26
C VAL A 182 21.93 -4.47 17.26
N TYR A 183 22.68 -3.42 17.59
CA TYR A 183 23.79 -2.93 16.76
C TYR A 183 25.15 -3.51 17.14
N GLN A 184 25.24 -4.26 18.25
CA GLN A 184 26.49 -4.88 18.72
C GLN A 184 26.51 -6.41 18.69
N GLY A 185 25.45 -7.06 18.21
CA GLY A 185 25.37 -8.51 17.96
C GLY A 185 25.07 -8.81 16.50
#